data_AF-A0AAE1NP59-F1
#
_entry.id   AF-A0AAE1NP59-F1
#
_cell.length_a   1.000
_cell.length_b   1.000
_cell.length_c   1.000
_cell.angle_alpha   90.00
_cell.angle_beta   90.00
_cell.angle_gamma   90.00
#
_symmetry.space_group_name_H-M   'P 1'
#
loop_
_entity.id
_entity.type
_entity.pdbx_description
1 polymer ?
#
loop_
_entity_poly.entity_id
_entity_poly.type
_entity_poly.pdbx_seq_one_letter_code
_entity_poly.pdbx_strand_id
1 'polypeptide(L)'
;MFGKVTTSVVLVLVLVGLVGASPTGAPITACEDLLPRHGSNASAVNEPFNLFVQSAGDNMLNVTIAPQDPAVLFKGFLVRATVDNLDQGYFDLSLTPQYKGYNCDSTHTASTHTENGLKSSVTVFWAVSQPGEITFEATVVIEKVRYVVDLINVYTA
;
A
#
# COMPACT_ATOMS: atom_id res chain seq x y z
N MET A 1 -67.45 -17.89 2.76
CA MET A 1 -66.17 -18.36 3.34
C MET A 1 -65.08 -17.83 2.41
N PHE A 2 -64.50 -16.66 2.74
CA PHE A 2 -63.68 -15.86 1.84
C PHE A 2 -62.19 -15.97 2.15
N GLY A 3 -61.35 -16.01 1.11
CA GLY A 3 -60.02 -15.38 1.10
C GLY A 3 -58.81 -16.31 1.17
N LYS A 4 -58.24 -16.65 0.00
CA LYS A 4 -56.83 -17.08 -0.12
C LYS A 4 -55.94 -15.88 0.24
N VAL A 5 -55.06 -16.03 1.23
CA VAL A 5 -53.98 -15.06 1.49
C VAL A 5 -52.69 -15.63 0.90
N THR A 6 -52.44 -15.31 -0.36
CA THR A 6 -51.11 -15.36 -0.96
C THR A 6 -50.41 -14.05 -0.62
N THR A 7 -49.34 -14.06 0.16
CA THR A 7 -48.39 -12.93 0.20
C THR A 7 -47.00 -13.44 0.49
N SER A 8 -46.17 -13.34 -0.56
CA SER A 8 -44.72 -13.43 -0.63
C SER A 8 -43.98 -13.34 0.70
N VAL A 9 -43.22 -14.39 1.03
CA VAL A 9 -42.07 -14.25 1.94
C VAL A 9 -41.03 -13.44 1.17
N VAL A 10 -41.02 -12.15 1.46
CA VAL A 10 -40.05 -11.17 0.95
C VAL A 10 -38.65 -11.70 1.25
N LEU A 11 -37.90 -11.96 0.18
CA LEU A 11 -36.47 -12.20 0.17
C LEU A 11 -35.78 -10.97 0.76
N VAL A 12 -35.54 -10.98 2.07
CA VAL A 12 -34.68 -10.00 2.74
C VAL A 12 -33.23 -10.39 2.42
N LEU A 13 -32.84 -10.22 1.14
CA LEU A 13 -31.45 -10.10 0.74
C LEU A 13 -31.03 -8.68 1.14
N VAL A 14 -30.76 -8.49 2.43
CA VAL A 14 -30.11 -7.26 2.90
C VAL A 14 -28.75 -7.20 2.23
N LEU A 15 -28.57 -6.17 1.41
CA LEU A 15 -27.30 -5.71 0.89
C LEU A 15 -26.34 -5.51 2.07
N VAL A 16 -25.60 -6.56 2.44
CA VAL A 16 -24.34 -6.36 3.14
C VAL A 16 -23.40 -5.83 2.07
N GLY A 17 -23.37 -4.50 1.95
CA GLY A 17 -22.43 -3.80 1.09
C GLY A 17 -21.04 -4.39 1.32
N LEU A 18 -20.38 -4.78 0.23
CA LEU A 18 -19.00 -5.23 0.22
C LEU A 18 -18.12 -4.10 0.78
N VAL A 19 -17.99 -4.01 2.10
CA VAL A 19 -16.94 -3.25 2.74
C VAL A 19 -15.68 -4.04 2.44
N GLY A 20 -15.03 -3.70 1.32
CA GLY A 20 -13.73 -4.23 0.97
C GLY A 20 -12.74 -3.87 2.07
N ALA A 21 -12.48 -4.81 2.96
CA ALA A 21 -11.32 -4.72 3.82
C ALA A 21 -10.11 -5.19 3.02
N SER A 22 -9.01 -4.44 3.11
CA SER A 22 -7.73 -4.77 2.49
C SER A 22 -6.71 -5.20 3.55
N PRO A 23 -7.00 -6.21 4.40
CA PRO A 23 -6.08 -6.63 5.46
C PRO A 23 -4.80 -7.26 4.92
N THR A 24 -4.83 -7.66 3.65
CA THR A 24 -3.71 -8.31 2.97
C THR A 24 -3.06 -7.39 1.93
N GLY A 25 -3.24 -6.07 1.98
CA GLY A 25 -2.59 -5.13 1.06
C GLY A 25 -3.54 -4.26 0.24
N ALA A 26 -3.00 -3.15 -0.28
CA ALA A 26 -3.74 -2.15 -1.05
C ALA A 26 -4.44 -2.72 -2.30
N PRO A 27 -5.60 -2.14 -2.71
CA PRO A 27 -6.23 -2.48 -3.98
C PRO A 27 -5.41 -1.98 -5.18
N ILE A 28 -5.54 -2.63 -6.33
CA ILE A 28 -4.83 -2.24 -7.57
C ILE A 28 -5.07 -0.80 -7.98
N THR A 29 -6.27 -0.27 -7.71
CA THR A 29 -6.65 1.11 -8.02
C THR A 29 -5.91 2.16 -7.19
N ALA A 30 -5.22 1.76 -6.11
CA ALA A 30 -4.33 2.64 -5.35
C ALA A 30 -3.01 2.91 -6.07
N CYS A 31 -2.67 2.20 -7.15
CA CYS A 31 -1.48 2.52 -7.97
C CYS A 31 -1.56 3.92 -8.60
N GLU A 32 -2.77 4.42 -8.87
CA GLU A 32 -2.97 5.68 -9.58
C GLU A 32 -2.73 6.91 -8.70
N ASP A 33 -3.10 6.83 -7.41
CA ASP A 33 -3.11 7.97 -6.49
C ASP A 33 -2.44 7.69 -5.14
N LEU A 34 -1.95 6.47 -4.93
CA LEU A 34 -1.38 5.97 -3.67
C LEU A 34 -2.34 6.02 -2.47
N LEU A 35 -3.65 6.22 -2.69
CA LEU A 35 -4.62 6.33 -1.60
C LEU A 35 -5.13 4.96 -1.12
N PRO A 36 -5.29 4.74 0.19
CA PRO A 36 -5.67 3.43 0.74
C PRO A 36 -7.15 3.06 0.53
N ARG A 37 -7.97 3.98 -0.03
CA ARG A 37 -9.39 3.81 -0.35
C ARG A 37 -10.24 3.23 0.81
N HIS A 38 -9.99 3.65 2.05
CA HIS A 38 -10.69 3.15 3.25
C HIS A 38 -12.04 3.81 3.57
N GLY A 39 -12.71 4.39 2.56
CA GLY A 39 -14.01 5.06 2.69
C GLY A 39 -13.92 6.54 3.07
N SER A 40 -15.07 7.20 3.15
CA SER A 40 -15.19 8.67 3.20
C SER A 40 -14.60 9.34 4.44
N ASN A 41 -14.42 8.60 5.53
CA ASN A 41 -13.88 9.17 6.78
C ASN A 41 -12.35 9.05 6.87
N ALA A 42 -11.71 8.39 5.90
CA ALA A 42 -10.27 8.23 5.89
C ALA A 42 -9.61 9.56 5.50
N SER A 43 -8.68 10.03 6.34
CA SER A 43 -8.01 11.32 6.13
C SER A 43 -6.49 11.17 6.23
N ALA A 44 -5.80 11.95 5.40
CA ALA A 44 -4.38 12.17 5.53
C ALA A 44 -4.10 12.93 6.83
N VAL A 45 -3.03 12.54 7.52
CA VAL A 45 -2.63 13.11 8.81
C VAL A 45 -1.14 13.46 8.77
N ASN A 46 -0.72 14.47 9.54
CA ASN A 46 0.65 14.99 9.56
C ASN A 46 1.53 14.27 10.60
N GLU A 47 1.65 12.96 10.45
CA GLU A 47 2.45 12.12 11.35
C GLU A 47 3.83 11.94 10.72
N PRO A 48 4.91 12.24 11.44
CA PRO A 48 6.23 12.22 10.85
C PRO A 48 6.72 10.78 10.63
N PHE A 49 6.93 10.43 9.37
CA PHE A 49 7.54 9.17 8.93
C PHE A 49 8.79 9.46 8.10
N ASN A 50 9.72 8.52 8.13
CA ASN A 50 10.89 8.51 7.27
C ASN A 50 10.70 7.49 6.15
N LEU A 51 11.04 7.91 4.93
CA LEU A 51 11.30 7.02 3.80
C LEU A 51 12.78 7.12 3.46
N PHE A 52 13.52 6.06 3.76
CA PHE A 52 14.97 6.04 3.66
C PHE A 52 15.43 5.00 2.65
N VAL A 53 16.36 5.38 1.77
CA VAL A 53 16.86 4.54 0.70
C VAL A 53 18.37 4.38 0.85
N GLN A 54 18.85 3.13 0.80
CA GLN A 54 20.27 2.80 0.83
C GLN A 54 20.62 1.79 -0.24
N SER A 55 21.80 1.92 -0.84
CA SER A 55 22.36 0.87 -1.67
C SER A 55 22.71 -0.35 -0.81
N ALA A 56 22.25 -1.52 -1.25
CA ALA A 56 22.61 -2.82 -0.70
C ALA A 56 23.75 -3.50 -1.49
N GLY A 57 24.29 -2.83 -2.52
CA GLY A 57 25.18 -3.43 -3.51
C GLY A 57 24.40 -4.15 -4.62
N ASP A 58 25.12 -4.70 -5.61
CA ASP A 58 24.57 -5.58 -6.67
C ASP A 58 23.28 -5.06 -7.34
N ASN A 59 23.22 -3.75 -7.61
CA ASN A 59 22.04 -3.09 -8.21
C ASN A 59 20.76 -3.27 -7.37
N MET A 60 20.88 -3.31 -6.05
CA MET A 60 19.77 -3.44 -5.12
C MET A 60 19.70 -2.27 -4.14
N LEU A 61 18.49 -1.80 -3.86
CA LEU A 61 18.22 -0.76 -2.88
C LEU A 61 17.33 -1.30 -1.75
N ASN A 62 17.71 -0.96 -0.52
CA ASN A 62 16.89 -1.13 0.67
C ASN A 62 16.05 0.13 0.86
N VAL A 63 14.73 0.00 0.75
CA VAL A 63 13.77 1.08 0.95
C VAL A 63 13.05 0.86 2.27
N THR A 64 13.35 1.68 3.26
CA THR A 64 12.87 1.52 4.63
C THR A 64 11.88 2.61 5.00
N ILE A 65 10.73 2.19 5.52
CA ILE A 65 9.69 3.07 6.06
C ILE A 65 9.63 2.87 7.57
N ALA A 66 9.80 3.95 8.33
CA ALA A 66 9.69 3.93 9.79
C ALA A 66 9.10 5.25 10.32
N PRO A 67 8.28 5.23 11.37
CA PRO A 67 7.88 6.44 12.08
C PRO A 67 9.10 7.16 12.67
N GLN A 68 9.06 8.49 12.78
CA GLN A 68 10.09 9.25 13.51
C GLN A 68 9.98 9.08 15.03
N ASP A 69 8.75 8.92 15.54
CA ASP A 69 8.49 8.60 16.94
C ASP A 69 8.41 7.06 17.12
N PRO A 70 9.31 6.43 17.90
CA PRO A 70 9.30 4.98 18.11
C PRO A 70 8.06 4.45 18.85
N ALA A 71 7.26 5.31 19.48
CA ALA A 71 5.98 4.94 20.08
C ALA A 71 4.85 4.79 19.04
N VAL A 72 5.01 5.36 17.84
CA VAL A 72 4.05 5.22 16.75
C VAL A 72 4.28 3.87 16.07
N LEU A 73 3.17 3.19 15.75
CA LEU A 73 3.17 1.95 14.98
C LEU A 73 2.22 2.11 13.79
N PHE A 74 2.47 1.37 12.73
CA PHE A 74 1.63 1.38 11.53
C PHE A 74 1.19 -0.05 11.14
N LYS A 75 0.12 -0.16 10.37
CA LYS A 75 -0.49 -1.44 9.98
C LYS A 75 -0.23 -1.79 8.53
N GLY A 76 -0.20 -0.80 7.66
CA GLY A 76 -0.05 -0.99 6.23
C GLY A 76 0.84 0.07 5.60
N PHE A 77 1.33 -0.25 4.42
CA PHE A 77 2.03 0.67 3.56
C PHE A 77 1.74 0.31 2.11
N LEU A 78 1.92 1.28 1.22
CA LEU A 78 2.03 1.14 -0.21
C LEU A 78 3.22 1.99 -0.65
N VAL A 79 4.14 1.42 -1.41
CA VAL A 79 5.27 2.14 -2.00
C VAL A 79 5.33 1.87 -3.48
N ARG A 80 5.48 2.92 -4.28
CA ARG A 80 5.71 2.87 -5.73
C ARG A 80 7.09 3.42 -6.02
N ALA A 81 7.72 2.88 -7.05
CA ALA A 81 8.98 3.41 -7.56
C ALA A 81 8.87 3.68 -9.06
N THR A 82 9.50 4.77 -9.49
CA THR A 82 9.67 5.13 -10.90
C THR A 82 11.14 5.48 -11.18
N VAL A 83 11.59 5.23 -12.41
CA VAL A 83 12.92 5.63 -12.91
C VAL A 83 12.71 6.66 -14.00
N ASP A 84 13.22 7.87 -13.82
CA ASP A 84 12.99 9.02 -14.72
C ASP A 84 11.49 9.24 -15.04
N ASN A 85 10.62 9.06 -14.03
CA ASN A 85 9.16 9.10 -14.12
C ASN A 85 8.50 7.97 -14.95
N LEU A 86 9.24 6.90 -15.22
CA LEU A 86 8.74 5.70 -15.89
C LEU A 86 8.68 4.53 -14.93
N ASP A 87 7.66 3.69 -15.07
CA ASP A 87 7.46 2.45 -14.32
C ASP A 87 8.48 1.37 -14.77
N GLN A 88 9.75 1.54 -14.42
CA GLN A 88 10.85 0.62 -14.78
C GLN A 88 11.52 0.08 -13.52
N GLY A 89 11.98 -1.17 -13.53
CA GLY A 89 12.47 -1.87 -12.34
C GLY A 89 11.37 -2.64 -11.61
N TYR A 90 11.72 -3.27 -10.49
CA TYR A 90 10.76 -4.08 -9.74
C TYR A 90 11.16 -4.25 -8.27
N PHE A 91 10.16 -4.41 -7.40
CA PHE A 91 10.37 -4.89 -6.04
C PHE A 91 10.67 -6.39 -6.06
N ASP A 92 11.80 -6.80 -5.46
CA ASP A 92 12.19 -8.20 -5.35
C ASP A 92 11.41 -8.89 -4.23
N LEU A 93 10.48 -9.76 -4.58
CA LEU A 93 9.59 -10.44 -3.63
C LEU A 93 10.23 -11.69 -3.00
N SER A 94 11.40 -12.12 -3.49
CA SER A 94 12.03 -13.37 -3.05
C SER A 94 12.73 -13.26 -1.69
N LEU A 95 13.04 -12.03 -1.28
CA LEU A 95 13.85 -11.76 -0.09
C LEU A 95 13.05 -11.80 1.21
N THR A 96 11.74 -11.56 1.17
CA THR A 96 10.89 -11.63 2.36
C THR A 96 9.40 -11.78 2.00
N PRO A 97 8.63 -12.54 2.79
CA PRO A 97 7.18 -12.71 2.59
C PRO A 97 6.33 -11.57 3.18
N GLN A 98 6.95 -10.55 3.78
CA GLN A 98 6.25 -9.47 4.51
C GLN A 98 5.52 -8.48 3.59
N TYR A 99 5.81 -8.54 2.29
CA TYR A 99 5.20 -7.69 1.29
C TYR A 99 4.95 -8.45 0.01
N LYS A 100 4.13 -7.86 -0.85
CA LYS A 100 3.88 -8.35 -2.20
C LYS A 100 3.91 -7.20 -3.18
N GLY A 101 4.32 -7.53 -4.39
CA GLY A 101 4.31 -6.61 -5.51
C GLY A 101 2.92 -6.54 -6.15
N TYR A 102 2.64 -5.40 -6.77
CA TYR A 102 1.57 -5.24 -7.73
C TYR A 102 2.10 -4.57 -8.99
N ASN A 103 1.41 -4.86 -10.08
CA ASN A 103 1.72 -4.27 -11.37
C ASN A 103 0.88 -3.02 -11.51
N CYS A 104 1.47 -1.84 -11.37
CA CYS A 104 0.76 -0.60 -11.69
C CYS A 104 0.66 -0.48 -13.21
N ASP A 105 1.71 0.01 -13.86
CA ASP A 105 1.82 -0.02 -15.32
C ASP A 105 2.79 -1.09 -15.81
N SER A 106 3.68 -1.57 -14.93
CA SER A 106 4.67 -2.61 -15.20
C SER A 106 4.83 -3.57 -14.03
N THR A 107 5.50 -4.71 -14.24
CA THR A 107 5.55 -5.80 -13.26
C THR A 107 6.24 -5.39 -11.96
N HIS A 108 5.51 -5.48 -10.84
CA HIS A 108 5.99 -5.20 -9.48
C HIS A 108 6.62 -3.81 -9.28
N THR A 109 6.10 -2.77 -9.93
CA THR A 109 6.53 -1.37 -9.73
C THR A 109 5.99 -0.73 -8.44
N ALA A 110 5.05 -1.40 -7.77
CA ALA A 110 4.60 -1.06 -6.43
C ALA A 110 4.63 -2.28 -5.49
N SER A 111 4.74 -2.01 -4.19
CA SER A 111 4.76 -3.02 -3.13
C SER A 111 3.91 -2.58 -1.93
N THR A 112 3.23 -3.54 -1.30
CA THR A 112 2.39 -3.31 -0.11
C THR A 112 2.51 -4.49 0.85
N HIS A 113 2.13 -4.25 2.10
CA HIS A 113 2.00 -5.26 3.15
C HIS A 113 1.14 -6.47 2.73
N THR A 114 1.50 -7.67 3.23
CA THR A 114 0.71 -8.90 3.11
C THR A 114 -0.22 -9.14 4.30
N GLU A 115 -0.02 -8.42 5.41
CA GLU A 115 -0.76 -8.53 6.65
C GLU A 115 -0.82 -7.19 7.41
N ASN A 116 -1.81 -7.01 8.28
CA ASN A 116 -2.15 -5.73 8.92
C ASN A 116 -1.74 -5.61 10.40
N GLY A 117 -0.84 -6.48 10.85
CA GLY A 117 -0.19 -6.42 12.15
C GLY A 117 0.61 -5.14 12.33
N LEU A 118 0.84 -4.78 13.59
CA LEU A 118 1.56 -3.57 13.95
C LEU A 118 3.04 -3.69 13.60
N LYS A 119 3.57 -2.63 12.99
CA LYS A 119 4.94 -2.52 12.52
C LYS A 119 5.56 -1.26 13.11
N SER A 120 6.82 -1.37 13.55
CA SER A 120 7.67 -0.23 13.91
C SER A 120 8.58 0.18 12.75
N SER A 121 8.80 -0.72 11.77
CA SER A 121 9.56 -0.47 10.55
C SER A 121 9.20 -1.54 9.51
N VAL A 122 9.40 -1.21 8.24
CA VAL A 122 9.42 -2.19 7.14
C VAL A 122 10.50 -1.82 6.15
N THR A 123 11.21 -2.82 5.63
CA THR A 123 12.14 -2.65 4.52
C THR A 123 11.64 -3.48 3.35
N VAL A 124 11.53 -2.84 2.18
CA VAL A 124 11.29 -3.50 0.90
C VAL A 124 12.53 -3.37 0.01
N PHE A 125 12.71 -4.34 -0.88
CA PHE A 125 13.92 -4.45 -1.70
C PHE A 125 13.58 -4.12 -3.15
N TRP A 126 14.30 -3.16 -3.72
CA TRP A 126 14.13 -2.71 -5.09
C TRP A 126 15.32 -3.12 -5.96
N ALA A 127 15.05 -3.83 -7.06
CA ALA A 127 16.04 -4.21 -8.04
C ALA A 127 16.16 -3.13 -9.13
N VAL A 128 17.35 -2.52 -9.21
CA VAL A 128 17.70 -1.52 -10.22
C VAL A 128 17.95 -2.25 -11.55
N SER A 129 17.04 -2.05 -12.50
CA SER A 129 17.13 -2.68 -13.82
C SER A 129 17.72 -1.77 -14.91
N GLN A 130 17.67 -0.46 -14.68
CA GLN A 130 18.14 0.59 -15.60
C GLN A 130 18.77 1.73 -14.78
N PRO A 131 19.78 2.43 -15.33
CA PRO A 131 20.26 3.67 -14.74
C PRO A 131 19.20 4.78 -14.85
N GLY A 132 19.22 5.73 -13.92
CA GLY A 132 18.31 6.88 -13.91
C GLY A 132 18.07 7.39 -12.50
N GLU A 133 17.33 8.49 -12.39
CA GLU A 133 16.84 8.99 -11.10
C GLU A 133 15.66 8.13 -10.64
N ILE A 134 15.76 7.55 -9.45
CA ILE A 134 14.73 6.67 -8.91
C ILE A 134 13.92 7.43 -7.87
N THR A 135 12.63 7.63 -8.12
CA THR A 135 11.71 8.26 -7.17
C THR A 135 10.87 7.20 -6.48
N PHE A 136 10.93 7.16 -5.15
CA PHE A 136 10.07 6.35 -4.29
C PHE A 136 9.00 7.22 -3.66
N GLU A 137 7.75 6.81 -3.80
CA GLU A 137 6.59 7.46 -3.19
C GLU A 137 5.84 6.45 -2.32
N ALA A 138 5.56 6.82 -1.07
CA ALA A 138 4.94 5.93 -0.13
C ALA A 138 3.74 6.55 0.59
N THR A 139 2.77 5.68 0.88
CA THR A 139 1.64 5.93 1.77
C THR A 139 1.68 4.93 2.90
N VAL A 140 1.43 5.40 4.13
CA VAL A 140 1.48 4.59 5.35
C VAL A 140 0.14 4.65 6.08
N VAL A 141 -0.44 3.50 6.38
CA VAL A 141 -1.70 3.38 7.12
C VAL A 141 -1.40 3.10 8.59
N ILE A 142 -1.72 4.05 9.46
CA ILE A 142 -1.57 3.91 10.92
C ILE A 142 -2.79 3.18 11.49
N GLU A 143 -3.97 3.68 11.13
CA GLU A 143 -5.27 3.08 11.43
C GLU A 143 -6.15 3.10 10.18
N LYS A 144 -7.26 2.36 10.17
CA LYS A 144 -8.14 2.26 9.00
C LYS A 144 -8.51 3.62 8.39
N VAL A 145 -8.64 4.67 9.20
CA VAL A 145 -9.05 6.01 8.76
C VAL A 145 -7.94 7.06 8.91
N ARG A 146 -6.73 6.67 9.35
CA ARG A 146 -5.60 7.58 9.57
C ARG A 146 -4.39 7.08 8.79
N TYR A 147 -3.92 7.88 7.84
CA TYR A 147 -2.79 7.52 6.98
C TYR A 147 -1.93 8.74 6.64
N VAL A 148 -0.68 8.50 6.28
CA VAL A 148 0.27 9.50 5.79
C VAL A 148 0.49 9.25 4.30
N VAL A 149 0.46 10.31 3.50
CA VAL A 149 0.74 10.29 2.05
C VAL A 149 1.97 11.14 1.76
N ASP A 150 2.39 11.20 0.49
CA ASP A 150 3.42 12.11 -0.01
C ASP A 150 4.78 11.94 0.70
N LEU A 151 5.09 10.72 1.16
CA LEU A 151 6.43 10.37 1.60
C LEU A 151 7.27 10.10 0.36
N ILE A 152 8.17 11.02 0.03
CA ILE A 152 8.98 10.97 -1.19
C ILE A 152 10.45 10.86 -0.85
N ASN A 153 11.17 9.97 -1.55
CA ASN A 153 12.62 9.91 -1.54
C ASN A 153 13.12 9.74 -2.97
N VAL A 154 14.07 10.59 -3.36
CA VAL A 154 14.73 10.52 -4.66
C VAL A 154 16.13 9.96 -4.45
N TYR A 155 16.43 8.88 -5.14
CA TYR A 155 17.72 8.21 -5.13
C TYR A 155 18.40 8.40 -6.48
N THR A 156 19.60 8.95 -6.44
CA THR A 156 20.51 9.04 -7.58
C THR A 156 21.75 8.22 -7.24
N ALA A 157 22.08 7.26 -8.10
CA ALA A 157 23.27 6.41 -7.95
C ALA A 157 24.57 7.18 -8.25
#